data_AF-A0A151WHR5-F1
#
_entry.id   AF-A0A151WHR5-F1
#
_cell.length_a   1.000
_cell.length_b   1.000
_cell.length_c   1.000
_cell.angle_alpha   90.00
_cell.angle_beta   90.00
_cell.angle_gamma   90.00
#
_symmetry.space_group_name_H-M   'P 1'
#
loop_
_entity.id
_entity.type
_entity.pdbx_description
1 polymer ?
#
loop_
_entity_poly.entity_id
_entity_poly.type
_entity_poly.pdbx_seq_one_letter_code
_entity_poly.pdbx_strand_id
1 'polypeptide(L)'
;MFLIISDDLHSLTSKELEYIPKIIMLREFENFIDVLWDRLPEHIRADSEVQRYCRCLKHYNLSSHQTHIDGPAPLIKNCGVYFETYHTLANINSTNNKFYFDDDEIVIPEGPYELRDIERYLKREILRSHDAKRKVDEDGEFPLVIRANNNTMRTEIKCAYRIDFTKPRNIGSLLGFSHA
;
A
#
# COMPACT_ATOMS: atom_id res chain seq x y z
N MET A 1 17.51 -2.31 27.07
CA MET A 1 17.97 -1.31 26.09
C MET A 1 19.31 -1.80 25.57
N PHE A 2 19.33 -2.47 24.41
CA PHE A 2 20.57 -2.91 23.77
C PHE A 2 21.12 -1.73 22.98
N LEU A 3 22.11 -1.04 23.54
CA LEU A 3 22.92 -0.07 22.81
C LEU A 3 24.05 -0.85 22.12
N ILE A 4 23.80 -1.36 20.91
CA ILE A 4 24.87 -1.91 20.09
C ILE A 4 25.44 -0.73 19.30
N ILE A 5 26.68 -0.36 19.62
CA ILE A 5 27.45 0.63 18.86
C ILE A 5 27.79 -0.02 17.51
N SER A 6 27.76 0.75 16.42
CA SER A 6 27.93 0.27 15.03
C SER A 6 29.13 -0.68 14.82
N ASP A 7 30.21 -0.53 15.60
CA ASP A 7 31.41 -1.37 15.49
C ASP A 7 31.21 -2.78 16.06
N ASP A 8 30.36 -2.97 17.07
CA ASP A 8 30.07 -4.27 17.68
C ASP A 8 29.11 -5.11 16.82
N LEU A 9 28.34 -4.47 15.96
CA LEU A 9 27.39 -5.19 15.10
C LEU A 9 28.12 -6.09 14.08
N HIS A 10 29.26 -5.63 13.58
CA HIS A 10 30.10 -6.41 12.68
C HIS A 10 30.75 -7.62 13.35
N SER A 11 30.86 -7.64 14.69
CA SER A 11 31.46 -8.75 15.44
C SER A 11 30.44 -9.85 15.82
N LEU A 12 29.14 -9.58 15.67
CA LEU A 12 28.09 -10.55 15.98
C LEU A 12 28.22 -11.83 15.13
N THR A 13 28.09 -12.95 15.82
CA THR A 13 28.09 -14.30 15.24
C THR A 13 26.69 -14.73 14.84
N SER A 14 26.56 -15.71 13.95
CA SER A 14 25.27 -16.27 13.54
C SER A 14 24.42 -16.78 14.70
N LYS A 15 25.05 -17.28 15.78
CA LYS A 15 24.36 -17.74 16.99
C LYS A 15 23.75 -16.60 17.79
N GLU A 16 24.41 -15.45 17.86
CA GLU A 16 23.90 -14.29 18.58
C GLU A 16 22.76 -13.62 17.80
N LEU A 17 22.88 -13.59 16.47
CA LEU A 17 21.84 -13.08 15.56
C LEU A 17 20.55 -13.93 15.61
N GLU A 18 20.64 -15.20 15.99
CA GLU A 18 19.48 -16.09 16.17
C GLU A 18 18.54 -15.64 17.29
N TYR A 19 19.07 -14.98 18.33
CA TYR A 19 18.28 -14.50 19.46
C TYR A 19 17.69 -13.10 19.27
N ILE A 20 18.06 -12.39 18.19
CA ILE A 20 17.54 -11.04 17.92
C ILE A 20 16.18 -11.15 17.22
N PRO A 21 15.09 -10.65 17.82
CA PRO A 21 13.79 -10.69 17.19
C PRO A 21 13.74 -9.87 15.89
N LYS A 22 13.02 -10.38 14.88
CA LYS A 22 12.80 -9.70 13.58
C LYS A 22 12.43 -8.22 13.72
N ILE A 23 11.52 -7.89 14.65
CA ILE A 23 11.06 -6.51 14.85
C ILE A 23 12.20 -5.56 15.27
N ILE A 24 13.18 -6.06 16.03
CA ILE A 24 14.35 -5.31 16.44
C ILE A 24 15.33 -5.20 15.27
N MET A 25 15.54 -6.28 14.51
CA MET A 25 16.34 -6.24 13.27
C MET A 25 15.85 -5.19 12.28
N LEU A 26 14.54 -5.16 12.02
CA LEU A 26 13.96 -4.24 11.05
C LEU A 26 13.96 -2.78 11.54
N ARG A 27 13.75 -2.56 12.85
CA ARG A 27 13.64 -1.22 13.40
C ARG A 27 14.99 -0.55 13.65
N GLU A 28 15.95 -1.29 14.19
CA GLU A 28 17.23 -0.74 14.67
C GLU A 28 18.40 -1.05 13.74
N PHE A 29 18.30 -2.12 12.95
CA PHE A 29 19.41 -2.64 12.15
C PHE A 29 19.16 -2.63 10.64
N GLU A 30 18.14 -1.90 10.16
CA GLU A 30 17.73 -1.82 8.74
C GLU A 30 18.93 -1.65 7.80
N ASN A 31 19.80 -0.68 8.12
CA ASN A 31 20.95 -0.28 7.30
C ASN A 31 22.13 -1.27 7.34
N PHE A 32 22.04 -2.30 8.18
CA PHE A 32 23.10 -3.29 8.39
C PHE A 32 22.67 -4.71 7.97
N ILE A 33 21.41 -4.92 7.61
CA ILE A 33 20.88 -6.22 7.19
C ILE A 33 21.69 -6.78 6.00
N ASP A 34 22.15 -5.94 5.09
CA ASP A 34 22.97 -6.35 3.96
C ASP A 34 24.35 -6.86 4.39
N VAL A 35 24.96 -6.23 5.40
CA VAL A 35 26.28 -6.62 5.92
C VAL A 35 26.20 -7.88 6.78
N LEU A 36 25.09 -8.07 7.46
CA LEU A 36 24.82 -9.25 8.28
C LEU A 36 24.25 -10.40 7.46
N TRP A 37 23.87 -10.18 6.20
CA TRP A 37 23.04 -11.08 5.41
C TRP A 37 23.54 -12.52 5.43
N ASP A 38 24.82 -12.76 5.16
CA ASP A 38 25.38 -14.12 5.10
C ASP A 38 25.42 -14.83 6.45
N ARG A 39 25.33 -14.08 7.55
CA ARG A 39 25.33 -14.58 8.92
C ARG A 39 23.93 -14.73 9.50
N LEU A 40 22.90 -14.17 8.85
CA LEU A 40 21.53 -14.26 9.31
C LEU A 40 21.01 -15.72 9.25
N PRO A 41 20.23 -16.15 10.25
CA PRO A 41 19.56 -17.44 10.21
C PRO A 41 18.70 -17.62 8.96
N GLU A 42 18.58 -18.85 8.46
CA GLU A 42 17.80 -19.15 7.25
C GLU A 42 16.34 -18.71 7.35
N HIS A 43 15.69 -18.92 8.50
CA HIS A 43 14.31 -18.52 8.73
C HIS A 43 14.11 -16.99 8.68
N ILE A 44 15.14 -16.21 9.02
CA ILE A 44 15.12 -14.74 8.89
C ILE A 44 15.38 -14.32 7.45
N ARG A 45 16.31 -14.98 6.74
CA ARG A 45 16.58 -14.71 5.31
C ARG A 45 15.43 -15.11 4.39
N ALA A 46 14.62 -16.08 4.79
CA ALA A 46 13.43 -16.51 4.06
C ALA A 46 12.25 -15.53 4.20
N ASP A 47 12.30 -14.60 5.17
CA ASP A 47 11.24 -13.63 5.42
C ASP A 47 11.20 -12.54 4.35
N SER A 48 10.02 -12.30 3.77
CA SER A 48 9.83 -11.37 2.66
C SER A 48 10.11 -9.91 3.03
N GLU A 49 9.88 -9.51 4.27
CA GLU A 49 10.13 -8.16 4.76
C GLU A 49 11.63 -7.93 4.96
N VAL A 50 12.34 -8.92 5.51
CA VAL A 50 13.81 -8.86 5.68
C VAL A 50 14.54 -8.92 4.34
N GLN A 51 14.02 -9.69 3.38
CA GLN A 51 14.56 -9.76 2.02
C GLN A 51 14.56 -8.41 1.29
N ARG A 52 13.65 -7.49 1.63
CA ARG A 52 13.63 -6.13 1.06
C ARG A 52 14.87 -5.33 1.41
N TYR A 53 15.63 -5.72 2.43
CA TYR A 53 16.83 -5.01 2.87
C TYR A 53 18.14 -5.67 2.43
N CYS A 54 18.07 -6.88 1.85
CA CYS A 54 19.22 -7.53 1.24
C CYS A 54 19.67 -6.78 -0.01
N ARG A 55 20.98 -6.56 -0.18
CA ARG A 55 21.53 -5.94 -1.39
C ARG A 55 21.75 -6.97 -2.48
N CYS A 56 21.35 -6.65 -3.70
CA CYS A 56 21.65 -7.48 -4.86
C CYS A 56 23.06 -7.16 -5.41
N LEU A 57 24.05 -8.00 -5.08
CA LEU A 57 25.40 -7.86 -5.62
C LEU A 57 25.49 -8.11 -7.14
N LYS A 58 24.54 -8.85 -7.73
CA LYS A 58 24.51 -9.12 -9.19
C LYS A 58 24.30 -7.85 -10.03
N HIS A 59 23.63 -6.85 -9.48
CA HIS A 59 23.35 -5.59 -10.18
C HIS A 59 24.11 -4.39 -9.59
N TYR A 60 25.02 -4.65 -8.65
CA TYR A 60 25.85 -3.60 -8.08
C TYR A 60 27.04 -3.30 -9.00
N ASN A 61 27.22 -2.02 -9.37
CA ASN A 61 28.37 -1.55 -10.14
C ASN A 61 28.57 -2.25 -11.52
N LEU A 62 27.47 -2.55 -12.23
CA LEU A 62 27.54 -3.07 -13.59
C LEU A 62 28.10 -2.02 -14.56
N SER A 63 28.87 -2.46 -15.55
CA SER A 63 29.46 -1.58 -16.58
C SER A 63 28.42 -0.85 -17.44
N SER A 64 27.18 -1.36 -17.48
CA SER A 64 26.03 -0.73 -18.13
C SER A 64 25.37 0.37 -17.30
N HIS A 65 25.69 0.48 -16.01
CA HIS A 65 25.20 1.57 -15.17
C HIS A 65 26.11 2.79 -15.38
N GLN A 66 25.54 3.89 -15.90
CA GLN A 66 26.27 5.17 -15.93
C GLN A 66 26.59 5.57 -14.49
N THR A 67 27.86 5.90 -14.21
CA THR A 67 28.24 6.49 -12.93
C THR A 67 27.46 7.78 -12.74
N HIS A 68 26.64 7.84 -11.70
CA HIS A 68 25.90 9.04 -11.34
C HIS A 68 26.91 10.16 -11.03
N ILE A 69 26.62 11.38 -11.49
CA ILE A 69 27.54 12.54 -11.40
C ILE A 69 27.96 12.84 -9.96
N ASP A 70 27.13 12.44 -8.97
CA ASP A 70 27.36 12.73 -7.55
C ASP A 70 27.59 11.50 -6.64
N GLY A 71 27.92 10.31 -7.16
CA GLY A 71 28.25 9.17 -6.29
C GLY A 71 28.05 7.77 -6.86
N PRO A 72 28.33 6.71 -6.07
CA PRO A 72 28.19 5.32 -6.51
C PRO A 72 26.75 5.02 -6.94
N ALA A 73 26.61 4.14 -7.95
CA ALA A 73 25.32 3.79 -8.54
C ALA A 73 24.31 3.34 -7.46
N PRO A 74 23.00 3.67 -7.62
CA PRO A 74 21.97 3.32 -6.66
C PRO A 74 21.98 1.82 -6.34
N LEU A 75 22.03 1.50 -5.04
CA LEU A 75 22.08 0.14 -4.52
C LEU A 75 20.71 -0.53 -4.72
N ILE A 76 20.62 -1.49 -5.64
CA ILE A 76 19.38 -2.25 -5.90
C ILE A 76 19.18 -3.29 -4.77
N LYS A 77 18.07 -3.16 -4.05
CA LYS A 77 17.59 -4.14 -3.05
C LYS A 77 17.11 -5.42 -3.77
N ASN A 78 17.44 -6.58 -3.19
CA ASN A 78 17.30 -7.97 -3.65
C ASN A 78 16.54 -8.18 -4.98
N CYS A 79 17.20 -8.77 -5.98
CA CYS A 79 16.60 -9.12 -7.28
C CYS A 79 15.64 -10.32 -7.21
N GLY A 80 15.20 -10.70 -6.01
CA GLY A 80 14.09 -11.63 -5.85
C GLY A 80 12.88 -11.04 -6.57
N VAL A 81 12.17 -11.87 -7.33
CA VAL A 81 11.02 -11.41 -8.09
C VAL A 81 9.91 -11.09 -7.11
N TYR A 82 9.79 -9.82 -6.74
CA TYR A 82 8.70 -9.30 -5.93
C TYR A 82 7.47 -9.25 -6.85
N PHE A 83 6.74 -10.36 -6.93
CA PHE A 83 5.46 -10.41 -7.61
C PHE A 83 4.39 -9.84 -6.67
N GLU A 84 4.13 -8.54 -6.77
CA GLU A 84 2.89 -7.97 -6.26
C GLU A 84 1.81 -8.21 -7.30
N THR A 85 0.83 -9.05 -6.97
CA THR A 85 -0.42 -9.12 -7.73
C THR A 85 -1.36 -8.09 -7.13
N TYR A 86 -1.90 -7.19 -7.95
CA TYR A 86 -2.88 -6.23 -7.48
C TYR A 86 -4.15 -7.00 -7.09
N HIS A 87 -4.78 -6.64 -5.97
CA HIS A 87 -6.23 -6.73 -5.90
C HIS A 87 -6.77 -5.72 -6.92
N THR A 88 -6.79 -6.11 -8.20
CA THR A 88 -7.05 -5.21 -9.33
C THR A 88 -8.50 -4.73 -9.23
N LEU A 89 -8.69 -3.51 -8.75
CA LEU A 89 -9.79 -2.70 -9.24
C LEU A 89 -9.48 -2.41 -10.71
N ALA A 90 -10.41 -2.69 -11.60
CA ALA A 90 -10.29 -2.22 -12.97
C ALA A 90 -10.23 -0.68 -13.01
N ASN A 91 -9.68 -0.12 -14.09
CA ASN A 91 -9.65 1.33 -14.22
C ASN A 91 -11.06 1.90 -14.39
N ILE A 92 -11.27 3.11 -13.86
CA ILE A 92 -12.47 3.89 -14.11
C ILE A 92 -12.46 4.36 -15.56
N ASN A 93 -13.55 4.13 -16.27
CA ASN A 93 -13.78 4.53 -17.64
C ASN A 93 -15.26 4.89 -17.85
N SER A 94 -15.63 5.36 -19.05
CA SER A 94 -17.00 5.77 -19.39
C SER A 94 -18.12 4.75 -19.11
N THR A 95 -17.79 3.47 -18.85
CA THR A 95 -18.76 2.41 -18.54
C THR A 95 -19.00 2.18 -17.05
N ASN A 96 -18.18 2.73 -16.15
CA ASN A 96 -18.25 2.48 -14.70
C ASN A 96 -17.88 3.70 -13.83
N ASN A 97 -18.03 4.92 -14.37
CA ASN A 97 -17.55 6.15 -13.75
C ASN A 97 -18.59 6.98 -13.00
N LYS A 98 -19.76 6.43 -12.70
CA LYS A 98 -20.82 7.17 -11.99
C LYS A 98 -21.05 6.64 -10.57
N PHE A 99 -21.22 7.57 -9.64
CA PHE A 99 -21.68 7.29 -8.29
C PHE A 99 -23.00 8.01 -8.06
N TYR A 100 -24.04 7.25 -7.73
CA TYR A 100 -25.38 7.76 -7.49
C TYR A 100 -25.68 7.71 -6.01
N PHE A 101 -26.07 8.85 -5.46
CA PHE A 101 -26.45 8.98 -4.06
C PHE A 101 -27.70 9.85 -3.96
N ASP A 102 -28.70 9.37 -3.22
CA ASP A 102 -30.06 9.91 -3.23
C ASP A 102 -30.53 10.18 -4.68
N ASP A 103 -30.75 11.44 -5.03
CA ASP A 103 -31.16 11.87 -6.37
C ASP A 103 -30.04 12.53 -7.19
N ASP A 104 -28.84 12.63 -6.62
CA ASP A 104 -27.67 13.26 -7.24
C ASP A 104 -26.77 12.24 -7.96
N GLU A 105 -25.94 12.74 -8.88
CA GLU A 105 -24.89 11.96 -9.53
C GLU A 105 -23.52 12.66 -9.44
N ILE A 106 -22.49 11.86 -9.18
CA ILE A 106 -21.09 12.26 -9.29
C ILE A 106 -20.47 11.47 -10.44
N VAL A 107 -19.83 12.18 -11.36
CA VAL A 107 -19.04 11.59 -12.44
C VAL A 107 -17.58 11.62 -12.03
N ILE A 108 -16.98 10.45 -11.88
CA ILE A 108 -15.57 10.28 -11.53
C ILE A 108 -14.74 10.39 -12.83
N PRO A 109 -13.65 11.16 -12.87
CA PRO A 109 -12.81 11.23 -14.05
C PRO A 109 -12.23 9.85 -14.39
N GLU A 110 -12.06 9.55 -15.67
CA GLU A 110 -11.47 8.28 -16.09
C GLU A 110 -10.00 8.20 -15.65
N GLY A 111 -9.57 6.99 -15.28
CA GLY A 111 -8.20 6.76 -14.85
C GLY A 111 -8.03 5.61 -13.86
N PRO A 112 -6.78 5.33 -13.49
CA PRO A 112 -6.46 4.44 -12.38
C PRO A 112 -6.69 5.15 -11.05
N TYR A 113 -7.28 4.44 -10.08
CA TYR A 113 -7.51 4.95 -8.73
C TYR A 113 -7.27 3.85 -7.70
N GLU A 114 -6.73 4.21 -6.54
CA GLU A 114 -6.86 3.38 -5.35
C GLU A 114 -8.26 3.56 -4.73
N LEU A 115 -8.71 2.59 -3.92
CA LEU A 115 -9.93 2.73 -3.11
C LEU A 115 -9.93 4.04 -2.29
N ARG A 116 -8.76 4.40 -1.74
CA ARG A 116 -8.57 5.63 -0.96
C ARG A 116 -8.75 6.90 -1.78
N ASP A 117 -8.38 6.86 -3.05
CA ASP A 117 -8.54 8.00 -3.96
C ASP A 117 -10.00 8.17 -4.36
N ILE A 118 -10.69 7.06 -4.66
CA ILE A 118 -12.14 7.04 -4.95
C ILE A 118 -12.90 7.57 -3.73
N GLU A 119 -12.62 7.06 -2.53
CA GLU A 119 -13.21 7.54 -1.28
C GLU A 119 -13.02 9.04 -1.14
N ARG A 120 -11.77 9.52 -1.18
CA ARG A 120 -11.43 10.93 -0.99
C ARG A 120 -12.11 11.84 -2.02
N TYR A 121 -12.18 11.39 -3.28
CA TYR A 121 -12.84 12.12 -4.36
C TYR A 121 -14.34 12.24 -4.10
N LEU A 122 -15.02 11.12 -3.81
CA LEU A 122 -16.45 11.11 -3.53
C LEU A 122 -16.79 11.93 -2.29
N LYS A 123 -15.97 11.87 -1.22
CA LYS A 123 -16.15 12.74 -0.05
C LYS A 123 -16.16 14.22 -0.43
N ARG A 124 -15.19 14.63 -1.26
CA ARG A 124 -15.07 16.02 -1.71
C ARG A 124 -16.26 16.45 -2.57
N GLU A 125 -16.69 15.60 -3.50
CA GLU A 125 -17.79 15.95 -4.41
C GLU A 125 -19.16 15.92 -3.72
N ILE A 126 -19.39 15.00 -2.78
CA ILE A 126 -20.59 15.01 -1.93
C ILE A 126 -20.65 16.30 -1.11
N LEU A 127 -19.53 16.76 -0.53
CA LEU A 127 -19.48 18.05 0.19
C LEU A 127 -19.78 19.27 -0.69
N ARG A 128 -19.51 19.16 -1.99
CA ARG A 128 -19.75 20.22 -2.97
C ARG A 128 -21.20 20.21 -3.48
N SER A 129 -21.88 19.06 -3.43
CA SER A 129 -23.31 18.96 -3.71
C SER A 129 -24.13 19.76 -2.67
N HIS A 130 -25.16 20.44 -3.16
CA HIS A 130 -25.81 21.60 -2.56
C HIS A 130 -26.64 21.33 -1.28
N ASP A 131 -26.71 20.07 -0.78
CA ASP A 131 -27.47 19.68 0.42
C ASP A 131 -26.63 18.99 1.54
N ALA A 132 -25.32 18.82 1.38
CA ALA A 132 -24.47 18.08 2.32
C ALA A 132 -24.05 18.84 3.60
N LYS A 133 -24.52 20.09 3.80
CA LYS A 133 -24.22 20.87 5.03
C LYS A 133 -24.94 20.36 6.28
N ARG A 134 -25.87 19.40 6.15
CA ARG A 134 -26.78 18.96 7.22
C ARG A 134 -26.51 17.58 7.83
N LYS A 135 -25.50 16.84 7.38
CA LYS A 135 -25.18 15.50 7.93
C LYS A 135 -23.68 15.29 8.08
N VAL A 136 -23.08 16.12 8.94
CA VAL A 136 -21.93 15.65 9.71
C VAL A 136 -22.56 15.06 10.96
N ASP A 137 -22.30 13.79 11.25
CA ASP A 137 -22.80 13.14 12.47
C ASP A 137 -22.28 13.93 13.70
N GLU A 138 -22.96 13.86 14.85
CA GLU A 138 -22.56 14.59 16.08
C GLU A 138 -21.09 14.33 16.49
N ASP A 139 -20.51 13.21 16.01
CA ASP A 139 -19.14 12.77 16.23
C ASP A 139 -18.10 13.29 15.20
N GLY A 140 -18.52 14.02 14.16
CA GLY A 140 -17.60 14.60 13.16
C GLY A 140 -17.12 13.65 12.07
N GLU A 141 -17.59 12.39 12.02
CA GLU A 141 -17.23 11.44 10.97
C GLU A 141 -17.94 11.74 9.64
N PHE A 142 -17.22 11.52 8.54
CA PHE A 142 -17.72 11.80 7.20
C PHE A 142 -18.73 10.73 6.76
N PRO A 143 -19.86 11.10 6.13
CA PRO A 143 -20.96 10.18 5.78
C PRO A 143 -20.65 9.17 4.66
N LEU A 144 -19.39 8.94 4.30
CA LEU A 144 -18.96 7.93 3.33
C LEU A 144 -17.63 7.34 3.77
N VAL A 145 -17.53 6.02 3.86
CA VAL A 145 -16.28 5.29 4.06
C VAL A 145 -16.25 4.14 3.05
N ILE A 146 -15.16 4.04 2.30
CA ILE A 146 -14.91 2.92 1.38
C ILE A 146 -13.62 2.26 1.82
N ARG A 147 -13.67 0.96 2.12
CA ARG A 147 -12.50 0.21 2.59
C ARG A 147 -12.47 -1.20 2.05
N ALA A 148 -11.27 -1.74 1.93
CA ALA A 148 -11.07 -3.16 1.71
C ALA A 148 -11.24 -3.92 3.04
N ASN A 149 -12.00 -5.02 3.01
CA ASN A 149 -11.99 -6.01 4.07
C ASN A 149 -11.05 -7.14 3.65
N ASN A 150 -9.84 -7.12 4.19
CA ASN A 150 -8.79 -8.08 3.85
C ASN A 150 -9.10 -9.52 4.31
N ASN A 151 -10.01 -9.70 5.28
CA ASN A 151 -10.44 -11.03 5.72
C ASN A 151 -11.38 -11.69 4.71
N THR A 152 -12.22 -10.89 4.05
CA THR A 152 -13.22 -11.40 3.08
C THR A 152 -12.83 -11.14 1.63
N MET A 153 -11.76 -10.37 1.39
CA MET A 153 -11.33 -9.89 0.08
C MET A 153 -12.43 -9.09 -0.66
N ARG A 154 -13.28 -8.38 0.08
CA ARG A 154 -14.39 -7.57 -0.46
C ARG A 154 -14.23 -6.09 -0.16
N THR A 155 -14.87 -5.25 -0.97
CA THR A 155 -15.04 -3.82 -0.68
C THR A 155 -16.24 -3.64 0.25
N GLU A 156 -16.08 -2.81 1.28
CA GLU A 156 -17.17 -2.35 2.14
C GLU A 156 -17.39 -0.85 1.88
N ILE A 157 -18.66 -0.48 1.70
CA ILE A 157 -19.08 0.92 1.64
C ILE A 157 -20.04 1.16 2.80
N LYS A 158 -19.73 2.17 3.61
CA LYS A 158 -20.68 2.76 4.57
C LYS A 158 -21.01 4.15 4.08
N CYS A 159 -22.28 4.45 3.91
CA CYS A 159 -22.73 5.75 3.43
C CYS A 159 -24.01 6.16 4.17
N ALA A 160 -24.13 7.43 4.56
CA ALA A 160 -25.35 7.98 5.17
C ALA A 160 -26.43 8.31 4.13
N TYR A 161 -26.07 8.34 2.84
CA TYR A 161 -26.95 8.58 1.70
C TYR A 161 -27.37 7.26 1.05
N ARG A 162 -28.53 7.25 0.41
CA ARG A 162 -29.02 6.07 -0.31
C ARG A 162 -28.21 5.89 -1.59
N ILE A 163 -27.46 4.79 -1.70
CA ILE A 163 -26.70 4.47 -2.92
C ILE A 163 -27.58 3.71 -3.91
N ASP A 164 -27.48 4.03 -5.20
CA ASP A 164 -28.21 3.34 -6.27
C ASP A 164 -27.26 2.73 -7.32
N PHE A 165 -27.16 1.40 -7.32
CA PHE A 165 -26.36 0.64 -8.30
C PHE A 165 -27.18 0.10 -9.48
N THR A 166 -28.47 0.41 -9.56
CA THR A 166 -29.33 -0.02 -10.68
C THR A 166 -29.20 0.91 -11.90
N LYS A 167 -28.74 2.14 -11.66
CA LYS A 167 -28.53 3.15 -12.70
C LYS A 167 -27.31 2.80 -13.59
N PRO A 168 -27.33 3.17 -14.89
CA PRO A 168 -26.28 2.81 -15.84
C PRO A 168 -24.96 3.48 -15.50
N ARG A 169 -23.85 2.85 -15.89
CA ARG A 169 -22.48 3.35 -15.69
C ARG A 169 -22.06 3.51 -14.22
N ASN A 170 -22.74 2.82 -13.31
CA ASN A 170 -22.41 2.88 -11.89
C ASN A 170 -21.06 2.23 -11.58
N ILE A 171 -20.40 2.70 -10.53
CA ILE A 171 -19.14 2.17 -10.01
C ILE A 171 -19.33 0.89 -9.17
N GLY A 172 -20.56 0.44 -8.93
CA GLY A 172 -20.86 -0.72 -8.08
C GLY A 172 -20.20 -2.00 -8.59
N SER A 173 -20.28 -2.25 -9.90
CA SER A 173 -19.65 -3.41 -10.54
C SER A 173 -18.12 -3.40 -10.36
N LEU A 174 -17.50 -2.22 -10.41
CA LEU A 174 -16.06 -2.05 -10.21
C LEU A 174 -15.65 -2.42 -8.79
N LEU A 175 -16.46 -2.04 -7.80
CA LEU A 175 -16.20 -2.27 -6.39
C LEU A 175 -16.67 -3.67 -5.92
N GLY A 176 -17.24 -4.49 -6.82
CA GLY A 176 -17.70 -5.85 -6.53
C GLY A 176 -19.13 -5.94 -5.97
N PHE A 177 -19.94 -4.89 -6.10
CA PHE A 177 -21.35 -4.90 -5.74
C PHE A 177 -22.21 -5.32 -6.94
N SER A 178 -22.99 -6.39 -6.75
CA SER A 178 -24.04 -6.78 -7.69
C SER A 178 -25.33 -5.98 -7.42
N HIS A 179 -26.19 -5.89 -8.42
CA HIS A 179 -27.52 -5.27 -8.27
C HIS A 179 -28.28 -6.07 -7.21
N ALA A 180 -28.68 -5.42 -6.12
CA ALA A 180 -29.59 -5.98 -5.12
C ALA A 180 -31.03 -5.60 -5.48
#